data_AF-A0A2V5JCC9-F1
#
_entry.id   AF-A0A2V5JCC9-F1
#
_cell.length_a   1.000
_cell.length_b   1.000
_cell.length_c   1.000
_cell.angle_alpha   90.00
_cell.angle_beta   90.00
_cell.angle_gamma   90.00
#
_symmetry.space_group_name_H-M   'P 1'
#
loop_
_entity.id
_entity.type
_entity.pdbx_description
1 polymer ?
#
loop_
_entity_poly.entity_id
_entity_poly.type
_entity_poly.pdbx_seq_one_letter_code
_entity_poly.pdbx_strand_id
1 'polypeptide(L)'
;MITPNYRSLNLVRIIFAFSVLLFAGSLRSEPSSTPTPSGVIDEKLFNGMRWRQIVPFRGGRALAIEGVVGEPDTYYFGAVAGGVWKTTGGGANWIPLFDKQPISSIGAIAVAPSDHNVIYAGTGEAA
;
A
#
# COMPACT_ATOMS: atom_id res chain seq x y z
N MET A 1 -29.47 -28.91 67.39
CA MET A 1 -29.91 -27.51 67.49
C MET A 1 -28.65 -26.67 67.69
N ILE A 2 -28.16 -26.00 66.65
CA ILE A 2 -26.82 -25.37 66.58
C ILE A 2 -27.02 -23.86 66.63
N THR A 3 -26.52 -23.18 67.66
CA THR A 3 -26.40 -21.71 67.69
C THR A 3 -25.01 -21.30 67.17
N PRO A 4 -24.89 -20.36 66.22
CA PRO A 4 -23.58 -19.91 65.72
C PRO A 4 -22.94 -18.89 66.67
N ASN A 5 -21.63 -19.05 66.89
CA ASN A 5 -20.77 -18.19 67.69
C ASN A 5 -20.42 -16.91 66.90
N TYR A 6 -20.96 -15.75 67.30
CA TYR A 6 -20.79 -14.46 66.60
C TYR A 6 -19.41 -13.79 66.77
N ARG A 7 -18.45 -14.42 67.46
CA ARG A 7 -17.14 -13.79 67.76
C ARG A 7 -16.11 -13.88 66.62
N SER A 8 -16.22 -14.80 65.67
CA SER A 8 -15.27 -14.94 64.55
C SER A 8 -15.55 -14.03 63.35
N LEU A 9 -16.78 -13.50 63.24
CA LEU A 9 -17.22 -12.76 62.06
C LEU A 9 -16.65 -11.32 62.00
N ASN A 10 -16.36 -10.71 63.15
CA ASN A 10 -15.79 -9.35 63.21
C ASN A 10 -14.28 -9.33 62.90
N LEU A 11 -13.55 -10.40 63.22
CA LEU A 11 -12.11 -10.49 62.98
C LEU A 11 -11.80 -10.66 61.48
N VAL A 12 -12.58 -11.49 60.77
CA VAL A 12 -12.46 -11.68 59.32
C VAL A 12 -12.83 -10.39 58.57
N ARG A 13 -13.83 -9.63 59.04
CA ARG A 13 -14.20 -8.32 58.47
C ARG A 13 -13.10 -7.27 58.61
N ILE A 14 -12.39 -7.24 59.73
CA ILE A 14 -11.30 -6.27 59.98
C ILE A 14 -10.07 -6.61 59.12
N ILE A 15 -9.73 -7.89 58.95
CA ILE A 15 -8.63 -8.32 58.08
C ILE A 15 -8.94 -8.05 56.60
N PHE A 16 -10.20 -8.21 56.17
CA PHE A 16 -10.63 -7.88 54.81
C PHE A 16 -10.67 -6.35 54.56
N ALA A 17 -11.04 -5.55 55.57
CA ALA A 17 -11.00 -4.09 55.47
C ALA A 17 -9.55 -3.54 55.43
N PHE A 18 -8.60 -4.15 56.14
CA PHE A 18 -7.19 -3.74 56.12
C PHE A 18 -6.45 -4.14 54.84
N SER A 19 -6.83 -5.25 54.20
CA SER A 19 -6.23 -5.69 52.93
C SER A 19 -6.71 -4.86 51.73
N VAL A 20 -7.92 -4.30 51.77
CA VAL A 20 -8.41 -3.37 50.74
C VAL A 20 -7.72 -2.01 50.82
N LEU A 21 -7.34 -1.54 52.02
CA LEU A 21 -6.63 -0.27 52.19
C LEU A 21 -5.14 -0.31 51.80
N LEU A 22 -4.49 -1.47 51.86
CA LEU A 22 -3.11 -1.65 51.40
C LEU A 22 -2.97 -1.76 49.87
N PHE A 23 -4.06 -2.04 49.14
CA PHE A 23 -4.05 -2.14 47.68
C PHE A 23 -4.50 -0.85 46.97
N ALA A 24 -5.12 0.09 47.69
CA ALA A 24 -5.58 1.36 47.12
C ALA A 24 -4.46 2.41 46.93
N GLY A 25 -3.28 2.19 47.50
CA GLY A 25 -2.20 3.18 47.57
C GLY A 25 -1.19 3.20 46.42
N SER A 26 -1.37 2.44 45.32
CA SER A 26 -0.31 2.32 44.29
C SER A 26 -0.79 2.31 42.84
N LEU A 27 -1.95 2.90 42.53
CA LEU A 27 -2.23 3.34 41.15
C LEU A 27 -1.63 4.73 40.93
N ARG A 28 -0.29 4.81 40.92
CA ARG A 28 0.36 5.98 40.34
C ARG A 28 0.18 5.82 38.83
N SER A 29 -0.59 6.69 38.19
CA SER A 29 -0.62 6.75 36.74
C SER A 29 0.80 7.07 36.28
N GLU A 30 1.51 6.10 35.73
CA GLU A 30 2.74 6.39 35.01
C GLU A 30 2.39 7.40 33.92
N PRO A 31 3.14 8.49 33.79
CA PRO A 31 2.97 9.37 32.64
C PRO A 31 3.15 8.50 31.39
N SER A 32 2.10 8.45 30.56
CA SER A 32 2.19 7.89 29.22
C SER A 32 3.46 8.43 28.58
N SER A 33 4.42 7.53 28.30
CA SER A 33 5.55 7.92 27.47
C SER A 33 4.98 8.32 26.12
N THR A 34 4.93 9.63 25.85
CA THR A 34 4.68 10.11 24.50
C THR A 34 5.68 9.39 23.60
N PRO A 35 5.25 8.67 22.55
CA PRO A 35 6.21 8.08 21.63
C PRO A 35 7.08 9.22 21.12
N THR A 36 8.38 9.15 21.46
CA THR A 36 9.35 10.08 20.90
C THR A 36 9.22 9.95 19.39
N PRO A 37 8.98 11.03 18.63
CA PRO A 37 8.99 10.93 17.17
C PRO A 37 10.33 10.31 16.79
N SER A 38 10.28 9.10 16.21
CA SER A 38 11.47 8.38 15.78
C SER A 38 12.39 9.34 15.04
N GLY A 39 13.66 9.34 15.45
CA GLY A 39 14.63 10.34 15.05
C GLY A 39 14.65 10.60 13.55
N VAL A 40 14.91 11.85 13.19
CA VAL A 40 15.21 12.25 11.82
C VAL A 40 16.33 11.34 11.31
N ILE A 41 16.02 10.48 10.34
CA ILE A 41 17.03 9.63 9.73
C ILE A 41 17.88 10.49 8.81
N ASP A 42 19.19 10.53 9.04
CA ASP A 42 20.14 11.26 8.19
C ASP A 42 20.12 10.66 6.78
N GLU A 43 19.71 11.46 5.79
CA GLU A 43 19.62 11.06 4.39
C GLU A 43 20.97 10.59 3.84
N LYS A 44 22.09 11.03 4.42
CA LYS A 44 23.44 10.56 4.05
C LYS A 44 23.63 9.06 4.22
N LEU A 45 22.86 8.41 5.10
CA LEU A 45 22.89 6.95 5.28
C LEU A 45 22.45 6.21 4.01
N PHE A 46 21.74 6.88 3.12
CA PHE A 46 21.19 6.32 1.89
C PHE A 46 22.08 6.58 0.65
N ASN A 47 23.17 7.34 0.78
CA ASN A 47 24.04 7.73 -0.35
C ASN A 47 24.66 6.54 -1.12
N GLY A 48 24.85 5.40 -0.46
CA GLY A 48 25.36 4.18 -1.08
C GLY A 48 24.27 3.30 -1.72
N MET A 49 22.99 3.59 -1.46
CA MET A 49 21.89 2.79 -1.97
C MET A 49 21.60 3.14 -3.41
N ARG A 50 21.40 2.10 -4.23
CA ARG A 50 21.00 2.25 -5.63
C ARG A 50 19.70 1.50 -5.83
N TRP A 51 18.71 2.18 -6.40
CA TRP A 51 17.53 1.51 -6.90
C TRP A 51 17.94 0.55 -8.01
N ARG A 52 17.46 -0.69 -7.93
CA ARG A 52 17.60 -1.67 -9.00
C ARG A 52 16.26 -2.32 -9.28
N GLN A 53 16.02 -2.63 -10.53
CA GLN A 53 14.85 -3.40 -10.93
C GLN A 53 14.98 -4.84 -10.40
N ILE A 54 13.99 -5.30 -9.63
CA ILE A 54 13.97 -6.66 -9.04
C ILE A 54 13.16 -7.65 -9.89
N VAL A 55 12.37 -7.16 -10.85
CA VAL A 55 11.38 -7.88 -11.65
C VAL A 55 11.80 -7.86 -13.13
N PRO A 56 11.28 -8.70 -14.06
CA PRO A 56 11.54 -8.57 -15.49
C PRO A 56 11.43 -7.13 -15.98
N PHE A 57 12.32 -6.78 -16.91
CA PHE A 57 12.30 -5.50 -17.60
C PHE A 57 10.98 -5.44 -18.36
N ARG A 58 10.05 -4.59 -17.89
CA ARG A 58 8.65 -4.49 -18.38
C ARG A 58 7.69 -5.56 -17.82
N GLY A 59 7.71 -5.79 -16.50
CA GLY A 59 6.65 -6.50 -15.79
C GLY A 59 5.43 -5.61 -15.52
N GLY A 60 4.23 -6.18 -15.48
CA GLY A 60 3.00 -5.43 -15.20
C GLY A 60 1.75 -6.10 -15.80
N ARG A 61 0.60 -5.45 -15.66
CA ARG A 61 -0.68 -5.89 -16.25
C ARG A 61 -1.06 -4.96 -17.40
N ALA A 62 -1.30 -5.55 -18.58
CA ALA A 62 -1.90 -4.87 -19.72
C ALA A 62 -3.36 -5.31 -19.85
N LEU A 63 -4.26 -4.36 -20.14
CA LEU A 63 -5.69 -4.64 -20.38
C LEU A 63 -6.13 -4.38 -21.81
N ALA A 64 -5.40 -3.53 -22.53
CA ALA A 64 -5.72 -3.17 -23.90
C ALA A 64 -4.51 -3.41 -24.80
N ILE A 65 -4.75 -3.91 -26.01
CA ILE A 65 -3.77 -4.06 -27.07
C ILE A 65 -4.42 -3.72 -28.39
N GLU A 66 -3.70 -3.03 -29.26
CA GLU A 66 -4.15 -2.72 -30.63
C GLU A 66 -2.98 -2.84 -31.61
N GLY A 67 -3.22 -3.55 -32.71
CA GLY A 67 -2.28 -3.65 -33.83
C GLY A 67 -2.57 -2.59 -34.90
N VAL A 68 -1.59 -2.31 -35.74
CA VAL A 68 -1.75 -1.36 -36.84
C VAL A 68 -1.94 -2.11 -38.17
N VAL A 69 -3.01 -1.81 -38.89
CA VAL A 69 -3.31 -2.46 -40.17
C VAL A 69 -2.22 -2.13 -41.19
N GLY A 70 -1.65 -3.15 -41.84
CA GLY A 70 -0.56 -2.97 -42.82
C GLY A 70 0.83 -2.78 -42.21
N GLU A 71 0.95 -2.75 -40.88
CA GLU A 71 2.23 -2.63 -40.16
C GLU A 71 2.37 -3.78 -39.14
N PRO A 72 2.76 -5.00 -39.60
CA PRO A 72 2.71 -6.22 -38.78
C PRO A 72 3.67 -6.24 -37.58
N ASP A 73 4.57 -5.26 -37.46
CA ASP A 73 5.49 -5.14 -36.33
C ASP A 73 5.14 -3.99 -35.39
N THR A 74 4.10 -3.21 -35.72
CA THR A 74 3.65 -2.05 -34.95
C THR A 74 2.45 -2.43 -34.09
N TYR A 75 2.62 -2.30 -32.78
CA TYR A 75 1.57 -2.55 -31.80
C TYR A 75 1.60 -1.51 -30.70
N TYR A 76 0.44 -1.29 -30.10
CA TYR A 76 0.28 -0.49 -28.90
C TYR A 76 -0.35 -1.33 -27.79
N PHE A 77 0.03 -1.09 -26.54
CA PHE A 77 -0.71 -1.61 -25.39
C PHE A 77 -0.97 -0.53 -24.35
N GLY A 78 -2.07 -0.70 -23.63
CA GLY A 78 -2.44 0.07 -22.44
C GLY A 78 -2.19 -0.73 -21.17
N ALA A 79 -1.39 -0.17 -20.26
CA ALA A 79 -1.13 -0.73 -18.94
C ALA A 79 -2.17 -0.29 -17.91
N VAL A 80 -2.48 -1.16 -16.95
CA VAL A 80 -3.32 -0.81 -15.78
C VAL A 80 -2.68 0.28 -14.92
N ALA A 81 -1.37 0.21 -14.78
CA ALA A 81 -0.55 1.21 -14.13
C ALA A 81 0.76 1.33 -14.91
N GLY A 82 0.79 2.21 -15.91
CA GLY A 82 1.98 2.42 -16.75
C GLY A 82 1.75 3.15 -18.07
N GLY A 83 0.52 3.57 -18.37
CA GLY A 83 0.20 4.34 -19.55
C GLY A 83 0.19 3.53 -20.85
N VAL A 84 0.36 4.23 -21.97
CA VAL A 84 0.42 3.67 -23.32
C VAL A 84 1.87 3.42 -23.75
N TRP A 85 2.08 2.28 -24.38
CA TRP A 85 3.37 1.85 -24.93
C TRP A 85 3.24 1.50 -26.41
N LYS A 86 4.31 1.71 -27.17
CA LYS A 86 4.41 1.37 -28.60
C LYS A 86 5.61 0.47 -28.89
N THR A 87 5.45 -0.51 -29.76
CA THR A 87 6.55 -1.23 -30.43
C THR A 87 6.46 -0.98 -31.94
N THR A 88 7.58 -1.10 -32.63
CA THR A 88 7.68 -1.19 -34.11
C THR A 88 8.54 -2.38 -34.57
N GLY A 89 8.95 -3.26 -33.63
CA GLY A 89 9.76 -4.44 -33.90
C GLY A 89 9.15 -5.71 -33.31
N GLY A 90 7.84 -5.89 -33.46
CA GLY A 90 7.17 -7.14 -33.09
C GLY A 90 7.14 -7.44 -31.58
N GLY A 91 7.30 -6.42 -30.73
CA GLY A 91 7.29 -6.55 -29.27
C GLY A 91 8.66 -6.76 -28.63
N ALA A 92 9.76 -6.76 -29.41
CA ALA A 92 11.12 -6.82 -28.88
C ALA A 92 11.47 -5.59 -28.02
N ASN A 93 11.00 -4.41 -28.45
CA ASN A 93 11.25 -3.14 -27.77
C ASN A 93 9.97 -2.32 -27.66
N TRP A 94 9.82 -1.64 -26.53
CA TRP A 94 8.65 -0.83 -26.21
C TRP A 94 9.08 0.58 -25.79
N ILE A 95 8.39 1.57 -26.35
CA ILE A 95 8.61 3.00 -26.14
C ILE A 95 7.40 3.55 -25.37
N PRO A 96 7.58 4.21 -24.22
CA PRO A 96 6.48 4.82 -23.50
C PRO A 96 5.99 6.08 -24.23
N LEU A 97 4.68 6.24 -24.34
CA LEU A 97 4.06 7.41 -24.99
C LEU A 97 3.32 8.31 -23.99
N PHE A 98 3.14 7.87 -22.74
CA PHE A 98 2.27 8.50 -21.75
C PHE A 98 3.00 9.18 -20.58
N ASP A 99 4.33 9.31 -20.65
CA ASP A 99 5.16 9.87 -19.55
C ASP A 99 4.79 11.31 -19.16
N LYS A 100 4.12 12.05 -20.04
CA LYS A 100 3.68 13.44 -19.81
C LYS A 100 2.22 13.55 -19.36
N GLN A 101 1.50 12.44 -19.24
CA GLN A 101 0.09 12.43 -18.89
C GLN A 101 -0.10 12.21 -17.38
N PRO A 102 -1.08 12.88 -16.75
CA PRO A 102 -1.33 12.75 -15.32
C PRO A 102 -2.03 11.42 -14.95
N ILE A 103 -2.44 10.63 -15.93
CA ILE A 103 -3.19 9.38 -15.76
C ILE A 103 -2.37 8.23 -16.34
N SER A 104 -2.22 7.16 -15.56
CA SER A 104 -1.42 5.99 -15.94
C SER A 104 -2.23 4.73 -16.21
N SER A 105 -3.55 4.76 -15.98
CA SER A 105 -4.42 3.60 -16.13
C SER A 105 -5.14 3.63 -17.47
N ILE A 106 -4.93 2.61 -18.29
CA ILE A 106 -5.44 2.52 -19.66
C ILE A 106 -6.14 1.17 -19.86
N GLY A 107 -7.45 1.25 -20.14
CA GLY A 107 -8.33 0.10 -20.30
C GLY A 107 -8.81 -0.11 -21.73
N ALA A 108 -8.63 0.87 -22.61
CA ALA A 108 -8.96 0.75 -24.03
C ALA A 108 -7.97 1.54 -24.89
N ILE A 109 -7.70 1.05 -26.10
CA ILE A 109 -6.86 1.73 -27.08
C ILE A 109 -7.38 1.42 -28.50
N ALA A 110 -7.32 2.40 -29.39
CA ALA A 110 -7.67 2.25 -30.80
C ALA A 110 -6.77 3.13 -31.68
N VAL A 111 -6.40 2.62 -32.85
CA VAL A 111 -5.65 3.37 -33.86
C VAL A 111 -6.63 3.85 -34.93
N ALA A 112 -6.54 5.12 -35.35
CA ALA A 112 -7.45 5.64 -36.36
C ALA A 112 -7.16 4.98 -37.73
N PRO A 113 -8.16 4.37 -38.40
CA PRO A 113 -7.93 3.76 -39.72
C PRO A 113 -7.55 4.76 -40.82
N SER A 114 -7.88 6.04 -40.63
CA SER A 114 -7.58 7.12 -41.58
C SER A 114 -6.16 7.64 -41.47
N ASP A 115 -5.52 7.51 -40.29
CA ASP A 115 -4.17 8.00 -40.02
C ASP A 115 -3.59 7.27 -38.81
N HIS A 116 -2.61 6.41 -39.03
CA HIS A 116 -1.97 5.61 -37.97
C HIS A 116 -1.14 6.44 -36.97
N ASN A 117 -0.98 7.75 -37.20
CA ASN A 117 -0.39 8.67 -36.24
C ASN A 117 -1.38 9.13 -35.16
N VAL A 118 -2.67 8.90 -35.36
CA VAL A 118 -3.73 9.25 -34.40
C VAL A 118 -4.14 8.00 -33.63
N ILE A 119 -4.00 8.07 -32.30
CA ILE A 119 -4.44 7.02 -31.39
C ILE A 119 -5.41 7.59 -30.35
N TYR A 120 -6.40 6.79 -29.98
CA TYR A 120 -7.34 7.09 -28.92
C TYR A 120 -7.04 6.18 -27.72
N ALA A 121 -6.97 6.75 -26.53
CA ALA A 121 -6.74 6.03 -25.29
C ALA A 121 -7.90 6.25 -24.32
N GLY A 122 -8.57 5.17 -23.93
CA GLY A 122 -9.59 5.16 -22.88
C GLY A 122 -8.95 4.95 -21.51
N THR A 123 -9.05 5.95 -20.64
CA THR A 123 -8.49 5.90 -19.29
C THR A 123 -9.35 5.09 -18.33
N GLY A 124 -8.72 4.46 -17.33
CA GLY A 124 -9.37 3.61 -16.33
C GLY A 124 -9.01 2.14 -16.52
N GLU A 125 -9.50 1.29 -15.62
CA GLU A 125 -9.32 -0.16 -15.71
C GLU A 125 -10.60 -0.93 -15.37
N ALA A 126 -10.63 -2.23 -15.71
CA ALA A 126 -11.66 -3.14 -15.24
C ALA A 126 -11.46 -3.45 -13.74
N ALA A 127 -12.56 -3.63 -13.01
CA ALA A 127 -12.56 -3.96 -11.57
C ALA A 127 -12.11 -5.40 -11.28
#